data_AF-A0A3B9A2X5-F1
#
_entry.id   AF-A0A3B9A2X5-F1
#
_cell.length_a   1.000
_cell.length_b   1.000
_cell.length_c   1.000
_cell.angle_alpha   90.00
_cell.angle_beta   90.00
_cell.angle_gamma   90.00
#
_symmetry.space_group_name_H-M   'P 1'
#
loop_
_entity.id
_entity.type
_entity.pdbx_description
1 polymer ?
#
loop_
_entity_poly.entity_id
_entity_poly.type
_entity_poly.pdbx_seq_one_letter_code
_entity_poly.pdbx_strand_id
1 'polypeptide(L)'
;RPIPPDLVSIHGIDNHMVEKAPTFPVVWATLRSLLLDRKIAVYNAEFDLRMMRQSYEIYKLPWKERLITFDIMQLYAAYRGEWDTTRRSYRYFKLEEAGRSLQIPLPNSHRAADDARLTRALLHAIAGVDY
;
A
#
# COMPACT_ATOMS: atom_id res chain seq x y z
N ARG A 1 -0.45 -22.27 7.03
CA ARG A 1 -1.22 -21.71 8.17
C ARG A 1 -2.50 -21.13 7.60
N PRO A 2 -3.68 -21.41 8.18
CA PRO A 2 -4.94 -20.82 7.70
C PRO A 2 -5.00 -19.32 8.00
N ILE A 3 -5.68 -18.57 7.14
CA ILE A 3 -5.98 -17.15 7.31
C ILE A 3 -6.99 -16.98 8.46
N PRO A 4 -6.70 -16.14 9.47
CA PRO A 4 -7.63 -15.81 10.56
C PRO A 4 -8.97 -15.22 10.05
N PRO A 5 -10.14 -15.63 10.60
CA PRO A 5 -11.46 -15.17 10.13
C PRO A 5 -11.70 -13.65 10.23
N ASP A 6 -11.10 -13.01 11.22
CA ASP A 6 -11.12 -11.55 11.38
C ASP A 6 -10.43 -10.85 10.21
N LEU A 7 -9.31 -11.37 9.72
CA LEU A 7 -8.65 -10.85 8.52
C LEU A 7 -9.47 -11.12 7.26
N VAL A 8 -10.06 -12.31 7.12
CA VAL A 8 -10.99 -12.62 6.02
C VAL A 8 -12.13 -11.60 5.97
N SER A 9 -12.68 -11.23 7.13
CA SER A 9 -13.77 -10.24 7.22
C SER A 9 -13.36 -8.83 6.80
N ILE A 10 -12.07 -8.49 6.93
CA ILE A 10 -11.52 -7.19 6.52
C ILE A 10 -11.27 -7.17 5.01
N HIS A 11 -10.46 -8.10 4.49
CA HIS A 11 -9.97 -8.04 3.10
C HIS A 11 -10.71 -8.96 2.11
N GLY A 12 -11.60 -9.83 2.58
CA GLY A 12 -12.38 -10.75 1.75
C GLY A 12 -11.56 -11.81 1.00
N ILE A 13 -10.33 -12.12 1.43
CA ILE A 13 -9.50 -13.22 0.90
C ILE A 13 -9.61 -14.39 1.87
N ASP A 14 -10.22 -15.49 1.45
CA ASP A 14 -10.33 -16.71 2.26
C ASP A 14 -9.25 -17.75 1.90
N ASN A 15 -9.22 -18.85 2.66
CA ASN A 15 -8.25 -19.94 2.46
C ASN A 15 -8.44 -20.67 1.12
N HIS A 16 -9.66 -20.73 0.59
CA HIS A 16 -9.96 -21.41 -0.68
C HIS A 16 -9.42 -20.59 -1.87
N MET A 17 -9.54 -19.26 -1.82
CA MET A 17 -8.99 -18.34 -2.83
C MET A 17 -7.47 -18.47 -2.99
N VAL A 18 -6.75 -18.81 -1.92
CA VAL A 18 -5.29 -18.93 -1.93
C VAL A 18 -4.78 -20.37 -2.00
N GLU A 19 -5.66 -21.37 -1.97
CA GLU A 19 -5.29 -22.79 -1.91
C GLU A 19 -4.37 -23.21 -3.07
N LYS A 20 -4.67 -22.70 -4.27
CA LYS A 20 -3.90 -22.97 -5.50
C LYS A 20 -3.12 -21.75 -5.99
N ALA A 21 -3.03 -20.71 -5.16
CA ALA A 21 -2.31 -19.51 -5.53
C ALA A 21 -0.78 -19.77 -5.54
N PRO A 22 -0.04 -19.11 -6.43
CA PRO A 22 1.41 -19.18 -6.44
C PRO A 22 2.00 -18.64 -5.12
N THR A 23 3.16 -19.17 -4.75
CA THR A 23 3.91 -18.67 -3.60
C THR A 23 4.46 -17.26 -3.87
N PHE A 24 4.76 -16.52 -2.80
CA PHE A 24 5.27 -15.16 -2.94
C PHE A 24 6.53 -15.05 -3.82
N PRO A 25 7.55 -15.94 -3.74
CA PRO A 25 8.71 -15.87 -4.63
C PRO A 25 8.36 -16.03 -6.11
N VAL A 26 7.37 -16.87 -6.44
CA VAL A 26 6.89 -17.05 -7.82
C VAL A 26 6.19 -15.78 -8.31
N VAL A 27 5.32 -15.19 -7.49
CA VAL A 27 4.66 -13.91 -7.81
C VAL A 27 5.68 -12.78 -7.96
N TRP A 28 6.66 -12.71 -7.05
CA TRP A 28 7.69 -11.69 -7.06
C TRP A 28 8.54 -11.74 -8.33
N ALA A 29 8.87 -12.91 -8.86
CA ALA A 29 9.62 -13.02 -10.11
C ALA A 29 8.97 -12.22 -11.25
N THR A 30 7.64 -12.24 -11.32
CA THR A 30 6.86 -11.45 -12.29
C THR A 30 6.83 -9.97 -11.91
N LEU A 31 6.46 -9.65 -10.66
CA LEU A 31 6.31 -8.26 -10.19
C LEU A 31 7.62 -7.48 -10.23
N ARG A 32 8.75 -8.13 -9.97
CA ARG A 32 10.09 -7.55 -9.93
C ARG A 32 10.40 -6.77 -11.21
N SER A 33 10.03 -7.31 -12.37
CA SER A 33 10.25 -6.65 -13.68
C SER A 33 9.40 -5.39 -13.88
N LEU A 34 8.25 -5.31 -13.21
CA LEU A 34 7.33 -4.17 -13.29
C LEU A 34 7.72 -3.06 -12.32
N LEU A 35 8.42 -3.41 -11.23
CA LEU A 35 8.71 -2.50 -10.12
C LEU A 35 10.16 -1.99 -10.12
N LEU A 36 11.12 -2.80 -10.57
CA LEU A 36 12.51 -2.35 -10.62
C LEU A 36 12.73 -1.22 -11.62
N ASP A 37 13.69 -0.36 -11.29
CA ASP A 37 14.09 0.82 -12.07
C ASP A 37 12.95 1.82 -12.32
N ARG A 38 11.86 1.73 -11.56
CA ARG A 38 10.74 2.68 -11.58
C ARG A 38 10.58 3.35 -10.23
N LYS A 39 10.09 4.59 -10.28
CA LYS A 39 9.61 5.30 -9.08
C LYS A 39 8.18 4.82 -8.79
N ILE A 40 7.98 4.27 -7.60
CA ILE A 40 6.70 3.68 -7.20
C ILE A 40 6.10 4.57 -6.12
N ALA A 41 4.93 5.13 -6.37
CA ALA A 41 4.17 5.85 -5.35
C ALA A 41 3.37 4.83 -4.53
N VAL A 42 3.53 4.85 -3.21
CA VAL A 42 2.92 3.91 -2.27
C VAL A 42 2.33 4.69 -1.11
N TYR A 43 1.21 4.24 -0.56
CA TYR A 43 0.65 4.83 0.66
C TYR A 43 1.19 4.08 1.88
N ASN A 44 1.92 4.76 2.76
CA ASN A 44 2.60 4.13 3.90
C ASN A 44 3.62 3.07 3.46
N ALA A 45 4.58 3.50 2.62
CA ALA A 45 5.54 2.63 1.92
C ALA A 45 6.32 1.67 2.85
N GLU A 46 6.63 2.10 4.08
CA GLU A 46 7.33 1.27 5.06
C GLU A 46 6.57 -0.04 5.36
N PHE A 47 5.24 0.03 5.44
CA PHE A 47 4.41 -1.13 5.73
C PHE A 47 4.54 -2.20 4.63
N ASP A 48 4.32 -1.81 3.36
CA ASP A 48 4.38 -2.74 2.23
C ASP A 48 5.79 -3.31 2.02
N LEU A 49 6.82 -2.47 2.11
CA LEU A 49 8.21 -2.91 2.00
C LEU A 49 8.56 -3.96 3.06
N ARG A 50 8.09 -3.74 4.30
CA ARG A 50 8.25 -4.70 5.39
C ARG A 50 7.49 -6.00 5.13
N MET A 51 6.25 -5.94 4.62
CA MET A 51 5.46 -7.13 4.29
C MET A 51 6.10 -7.97 3.18
N MET A 52 6.64 -7.34 2.13
CA MET A 52 7.35 -8.04 1.06
C MET A 52 8.62 -8.73 1.57
N ARG A 53 9.40 -8.04 2.41
CA ARG A 53 10.59 -8.61 3.05
C ARG A 53 10.26 -9.80 3.95
N GLN A 54 9.27 -9.67 4.83
CA GLN A 54 8.84 -10.75 5.72
C GLN A 54 8.35 -11.96 4.92
N SER A 55 7.65 -11.72 3.81
CA SER A 55 7.19 -12.78 2.91
C SER A 55 8.36 -13.55 2.28
N TYR A 56 9.49 -12.89 2.01
CA TYR A 56 10.73 -13.55 1.58
C TYR A 56 11.41 -14.36 2.69
N GLU A 57 11.44 -13.81 3.90
CA GLU A 57 12.06 -14.44 5.06
C GLU A 57 11.39 -15.78 5.43
N ILE A 58 10.08 -15.92 5.20
CA ILE A 58 9.35 -17.20 5.36
C ILE A 58 9.97 -18.33 4.51
N TYR A 59 10.46 -18.00 3.32
CA TYR A 59 11.12 -18.95 2.42
C TYR A 59 12.64 -19.02 2.61
N LYS A 60 13.18 -18.37 3.65
CA LYS A 60 14.63 -18.24 3.92
C LYS A 60 15.40 -17.61 2.75
N LEU A 61 14.71 -16.79 1.95
CA LEU A 61 15.32 -16.07 0.83
C LEU A 61 15.74 -14.67 1.29
N PRO A 62 16.94 -14.19 0.94
CA PRO A 62 17.38 -12.86 1.30
C PRO A 62 16.63 -11.80 0.46
N TRP A 63 16.08 -10.79 1.12
CA TRP A 63 15.58 -9.59 0.44
C TRP A 63 16.75 -8.69 0.05
N LYS A 64 17.07 -8.62 -1.25
CA LYS A 64 18.19 -7.82 -1.79
C LYS A 64 17.73 -6.60 -2.58
N GLU A 65 16.43 -6.47 -2.79
CA GLU A 65 15.86 -5.48 -3.69
C GLU A 65 15.79 -4.11 -3.03
N ARG A 66 16.17 -3.08 -3.79
CA ARG A 66 16.04 -1.67 -3.39
C ARG A 66 15.04 -0.99 -4.31
N LEU A 67 13.78 -0.96 -3.87
CA LEU A 67 12.74 -0.26 -4.61
C LEU A 67 12.85 1.25 -4.40
N ILE A 68 12.64 2.01 -5.46
CA ILE A 68 12.61 3.47 -5.39
C ILE A 68 11.17 3.87 -5.11
N THR A 69 10.83 4.08 -3.83
CA THR A 69 9.47 4.40 -3.40
C THR A 69 9.30 5.86 -3.03
N PHE A 70 8.10 6.38 -3.26
CA PHE A 70 7.64 7.68 -2.82
C PHE A 70 6.39 7.51 -1.96
N ASP A 71 6.42 8.01 -0.72
CA ASP A 71 5.33 7.80 0.24
C ASP A 71 4.27 8.91 0.14
N ILE A 72 3.11 8.55 -0.40
CA ILE A 72 1.97 9.46 -0.58
C ILE A 72 1.37 9.88 0.77
N MET A 73 1.49 9.06 1.82
CA MET A 73 0.95 9.41 3.14
C MET A 73 1.66 10.66 3.70
N GLN A 74 2.99 10.73 3.54
CA GLN A 74 3.79 11.87 3.97
C GLN A 74 3.50 13.10 3.11
N LEU A 75 3.39 12.93 1.79
CA LEU A 75 2.99 14.01 0.87
C LEU A 75 1.63 14.59 1.27
N TYR A 76 0.63 13.73 1.48
CA TYR A 76 -0.72 14.15 1.82
C TYR A 76 -0.78 14.83 3.20
N ALA A 77 -0.02 14.33 4.19
CA ALA A 77 0.08 14.97 5.50
C ALA A 77 0.63 16.40 5.41
N ALA A 78 1.69 16.60 4.61
CA ALA A 78 2.23 17.93 4.34
C ALA A 78 1.23 18.81 3.57
N TYR A 79 0.51 18.25 2.59
CA TYR A 79 -0.54 18.94 1.85
C TYR A 79 -1.69 19.42 2.75
N ARG A 80 -2.11 18.58 3.71
CA ARG A 80 -3.15 18.94 4.69
C ARG A 80 -2.68 19.97 5.71
N GLY A 81 -1.39 20.01 6.03
CA GLY A 81 -0.81 21.03 6.90
C GLY A 81 -1.21 20.94 8.38
N GLU A 82 -1.82 19.82 8.82
CA GLU A 82 -2.18 19.63 10.24
C GLU A 82 -0.94 19.26 11.06
N TRP A 83 -0.33 20.26 11.71
CA TRP A 83 0.86 20.08 12.52
C TRP A 83 0.54 19.49 13.91
N ASP A 84 1.19 18.38 14.27
CA ASP A 84 1.14 17.78 15.61
C ASP A 84 2.32 18.30 16.44
N THR A 85 2.04 19.18 17.41
CA THR A 85 3.06 19.80 18.28
C THR A 85 3.76 18.79 19.19
N THR A 86 3.10 17.69 19.55
CA THR A 86 3.66 16.64 20.41
C THR A 86 4.63 15.78 19.63
N ARG A 87 4.25 15.36 18.42
CA ARG A 87 5.09 14.53 17.54
C ARG A 87 6.12 15.34 16.74
N ARG A 88 5.98 16.67 16.71
CA ARG A 88 6.81 17.58 15.90
C ARG A 88 6.84 17.18 14.43
N SER A 89 5.70 16.77 13.91
CA SER A 89 5.52 16.34 12.52
C SER A 89 4.11 16.69 12.04
N TYR A 90 3.90 16.65 10.72
CA TYR A 90 2.52 16.61 10.21
C TYR A 90 1.81 15.35 10.68
N ARG A 91 0.52 15.49 10.99
CA ARG A 91 -0.34 14.36 11.34
C ARG A 91 -0.54 13.48 10.11
N TYR A 92 -0.35 12.18 10.29
CA TYR A 92 -0.68 11.20 9.25
C TYR A 92 -2.15 10.82 9.30
N PHE A 93 -2.71 10.56 8.11
CA PHE A 93 -4.11 10.22 7.91
C PHE A 93 -4.23 8.82 7.33
N LYS A 94 -5.37 8.16 7.55
CA LYS A 94 -5.68 6.91 6.84
C LYS A 94 -6.01 7.20 5.37
N LEU A 95 -5.74 6.25 4.48
CA LEU A 95 -6.01 6.41 3.04
C LEU A 95 -7.48 6.76 2.77
N GLU A 96 -8.41 6.09 3.45
CA GLU A 96 -9.84 6.37 3.37
C GLU A 96 -10.18 7.82 3.77
N GLU A 97 -9.59 8.31 4.85
CA GLU A 97 -9.79 9.68 5.33
C GLU A 97 -9.21 10.71 4.33
N ALA A 98 -8.04 10.41 3.78
CA ALA A 98 -7.40 11.23 2.76
C ALA A 98 -8.26 11.34 1.49
N GLY A 99 -8.74 10.20 0.98
CA GLY A 99 -9.64 10.14 -0.16
C GLY A 99 -10.95 10.89 0.05
N ARG A 100 -11.57 10.68 1.22
CA ARG A 100 -12.82 11.38 1.60
C ARG A 100 -12.63 12.89 1.65
N SER A 101 -11.51 13.37 2.19
CA SER A 101 -11.24 14.80 2.31
C SER A 101 -11.19 15.53 0.97
N LEU A 102 -10.71 14.83 -0.07
CA LEU A 102 -10.61 15.34 -1.44
C LEU A 102 -11.78 14.90 -2.31
N GLN A 103 -12.85 14.37 -1.70
CA GLN A 103 -14.09 13.97 -2.39
C GLN A 103 -13.86 12.94 -3.51
N ILE A 104 -12.87 12.06 -3.36
CA ILE A 104 -12.58 10.99 -4.33
C ILE A 104 -13.65 9.89 -4.18
N PRO A 105 -14.45 9.59 -5.22
CA PRO A 105 -15.58 8.65 -5.13
C PRO A 105 -15.13 7.19 -5.34
N LEU A 106 -13.93 6.83 -4.90
CA LEU A 106 -13.40 5.47 -5.00
C LEU A 106 -13.54 4.76 -3.65
N PRO A 107 -13.98 3.49 -3.63
CA PRO A 107 -14.13 2.75 -2.39
C PRO A 107 -12.76 2.40 -1.79
N ASN A 108 -12.70 2.35 -0.45
CA ASN A 108 -11.66 1.65 0.29
C ASN A 108 -12.25 0.34 0.81
N SER A 109 -12.21 -0.71 -0.02
CA SER A 109 -12.79 -2.03 0.30
C SER A 109 -11.82 -2.93 1.07
N HIS A 110 -10.67 -2.40 1.51
CA HIS A 110 -9.53 -3.15 2.02
C HIS A 110 -9.02 -4.24 1.05
N ARG A 111 -9.31 -4.08 -0.25
CA ARG A 111 -8.70 -4.82 -1.33
C ARG A 111 -7.51 -4.02 -1.85
N ALA A 112 -6.34 -4.66 -1.93
CA ALA A 112 -5.11 -4.02 -2.39
C ALA A 112 -5.25 -3.31 -3.75
N ALA A 113 -6.08 -3.83 -4.66
CA ALA A 113 -6.32 -3.21 -5.96
C ALA A 113 -7.12 -1.89 -5.84
N ASP A 114 -8.10 -1.83 -4.94
CA ASP A 114 -8.92 -0.63 -4.73
C ASP A 114 -8.11 0.41 -3.94
N ASP A 115 -7.33 -0.03 -2.95
CA ASP A 115 -6.38 0.82 -2.23
C ASP A 115 -5.34 1.43 -3.18
N ALA A 116 -4.80 0.65 -4.13
CA ALA A 116 -3.87 1.15 -5.13
C ALA A 116 -4.51 2.19 -6.07
N ARG A 117 -5.76 1.98 -6.50
CA ARG A 117 -6.52 2.96 -7.30
C ARG A 117 -6.78 4.25 -6.53
N LEU A 118 -7.21 4.13 -5.28
CA LEU A 118 -7.44 5.27 -4.39
C LEU A 118 -6.15 6.03 -4.11
N THR A 119 -5.04 5.33 -3.91
CA THR A 119 -3.70 5.90 -3.75
C THR A 119 -3.28 6.70 -4.99
N ARG A 120 -3.49 6.17 -6.20
CA ARG A 120 -3.26 6.89 -7.47
C ARG A 120 -4.14 8.14 -7.57
N ALA A 121 -5.44 7.99 -7.32
CA ALA A 121 -6.39 9.11 -7.38
C ALA A 121 -6.03 10.22 -6.40
N LEU A 122 -5.59 9.85 -5.18
CA LEU A 122 -5.13 10.80 -4.17
C LEU A 122 -3.91 11.59 -4.66
N LEU A 123 -2.91 10.92 -5.23
CA LEU A 123 -1.74 11.59 -5.79
C LEU A 123 -2.12 12.57 -6.92
N HIS A 124 -3.01 12.15 -7.81
CA HIS A 124 -3.50 12.98 -8.91
C HIS A 124 -4.27 14.21 -8.39
N ALA A 125 -5.15 14.01 -7.40
CA ALA A 125 -5.91 15.09 -6.77
C ALA A 125 -5.00 16.11 -6.08
N ILE A 126 -3.93 15.67 -5.39
CA ILE A 126 -2.92 16.56 -4.80
C ILE A 126 -2.20 17.37 -5.90
N ALA A 127 -1.93 16.76 -7.05
CA ALA A 127 -1.27 17.40 -8.18
C ALA A 127 -2.20 18.28 -9.04
N GLY A 128 -3.52 18.28 -8.77
CA GLY A 128 -4.50 19.03 -9.56
C GLY A 128 -4.73 18.47 -10.97
N VAL A 129 -4.57 17.15 -11.15
CA VAL A 129 -4.78 16.47 -12.44
C VAL A 129 -5.85 15.38 -12.33
N ASP A 130 -6.49 15.06 -13.45
CA ASP A 130 -7.51 14.02 -13.53
C ASP A 130 -6.92 12.61 -13.37
N TYR A 131 -7.72 11.67 -12.85
CA TYR A 131 -7.34 10.27 -12.60
C TYR A 131 -8.31 9.26 -13.21
#